data_AF-A0A5C7QTG7-F1
#
_entry.id   AF-A0A5C7QTG7-F1
#
_cell.length_a   1.000
_cell.length_b   1.000
_cell.length_c   1.000
_cell.angle_alpha   90.00
_cell.angle_beta   90.00
_cell.angle_gamma   90.00
#
_symmetry.space_group_name_H-M   'P 1'
#
loop_
_entity.id
_entity.type
_entity.pdbx_description
1 polymer ?
#
loop_
_entity_poly.entity_id
_entity_poly.type
_entity_poly.pdbx_seq_one_letter_code
_entity_poly.pdbx_strand_id
1 'polypeptide(L)'
;MRTTTVLSPSMVDELRRLEPLEGESPDLLEAVACCLRLHESMLLTIAVDGWVWPITLHPQLRLYRAPVDWLRAPPSGLWGARLVACEPPPFPPPLLATQRRRTLPPCHYPLAGLLWSLALLGPRNGLLRALAEGERYRAIDRGDDSVLPRLPGALGSALARLLVAPAAFETICRWPGLDAVRAARLLNGLYLEGRLVTEAGPLDRSAEESAWSDTQPSRWPAHETLATPRGQRLRHWLSH
;
A
#
# COMPACT_ATOMS: atom_id res chain seq x y z
N MET A 1 -30.70 -24.47 -11.49
CA MET A 1 -29.67 -25.01 -10.57
C MET A 1 -29.06 -23.83 -9.83
N ARG A 2 -29.22 -23.76 -8.50
CA ARG A 2 -28.48 -22.80 -7.68
C ARG A 2 -27.08 -23.36 -7.52
N THR A 3 -26.11 -22.80 -8.21
CA THR A 3 -24.70 -23.08 -7.92
C THR A 3 -24.44 -22.50 -6.54
N THR A 4 -24.27 -23.33 -5.52
CA THR A 4 -23.77 -22.89 -4.22
C THR A 4 -22.35 -22.39 -4.47
N THR A 5 -22.20 -21.10 -4.72
CA THR A 5 -20.91 -20.46 -4.77
C THR A 5 -20.33 -20.58 -3.37
N VAL A 6 -19.17 -21.20 -3.24
CA VAL A 6 -18.38 -21.24 -2.00
C VAL A 6 -17.19 -20.32 -2.23
N LEU A 7 -16.74 -19.63 -1.19
CA LEU A 7 -15.50 -18.84 -1.27
C LEU A 7 -14.32 -19.77 -1.59
N SER A 8 -13.34 -19.27 -2.33
CA SER A 8 -12.15 -20.04 -2.65
C SER A 8 -11.37 -20.44 -1.37
N PRO A 9 -10.61 -21.55 -1.38
CA PRO A 9 -9.77 -21.91 -0.24
C PRO A 9 -8.81 -20.79 0.17
N SER A 10 -8.23 -20.07 -0.80
CA SER A 10 -7.34 -18.94 -0.55
C SER A 10 -8.04 -17.79 0.18
N MET A 11 -9.28 -17.48 -0.18
CA MET A 11 -10.09 -16.48 0.51
C MET A 11 -10.38 -16.91 1.95
N VAL A 12 -10.79 -18.17 2.14
CA VAL A 12 -11.06 -18.69 3.49
C VAL A 12 -9.79 -18.67 4.36
N ASP A 13 -8.64 -19.02 3.81
CA ASP A 13 -7.36 -18.97 4.53
C ASP A 13 -6.96 -17.54 4.93
N GLU A 14 -7.17 -16.55 4.05
CA GLU A 14 -6.94 -15.15 4.38
C GLU A 14 -7.91 -14.64 5.45
N LEU A 15 -9.21 -14.95 5.33
CA LEU A 15 -10.19 -14.55 6.34
C LEU A 15 -9.88 -15.19 7.70
N ARG A 16 -9.40 -16.44 7.73
CA ARG A 16 -8.90 -17.08 8.96
C ARG A 16 -7.71 -16.34 9.57
N ARG A 17 -6.79 -15.80 8.76
CA ARG A 17 -5.71 -14.94 9.26
C ARG A 17 -6.19 -13.60 9.85
N LEU A 18 -7.39 -13.17 9.46
CA LEU A 18 -8.04 -11.96 9.94
C LEU A 18 -9.01 -12.23 11.11
N GLU A 19 -9.16 -13.48 11.55
CA GLU A 19 -10.02 -13.80 12.68
C GLU A 19 -9.57 -12.97 13.91
N PRO A 20 -10.52 -12.25 14.52
CA PRO A 20 -10.23 -11.42 15.67
C PRO A 20 -9.88 -12.27 16.89
N LEU A 21 -9.20 -11.66 17.86
CA LEU A 21 -9.08 -12.24 19.20
C LEU A 21 -10.47 -12.34 19.85
N GLU A 22 -10.62 -13.21 20.85
CA GLU A 22 -11.91 -13.38 21.56
C GLU A 22 -12.46 -12.03 22.04
N GLY A 23 -13.66 -11.68 21.59
CA GLY A 23 -14.36 -10.44 21.96
C GLY A 23 -14.16 -9.25 21.00
N GLU A 24 -13.29 -9.36 20.00
CA GLU A 24 -13.12 -8.35 18.95
C GLU A 24 -14.00 -8.65 17.72
N SER A 25 -14.43 -7.62 17.00
CA SER A 25 -15.06 -7.80 15.68
C SER A 25 -14.01 -7.93 14.59
N PRO A 26 -14.25 -8.77 13.57
CA PRO A 26 -13.31 -8.88 12.45
C PRO A 26 -13.14 -7.52 11.76
N ASP A 27 -11.93 -7.23 11.31
CA ASP A 27 -11.62 -5.94 10.70
C ASP A 27 -12.24 -5.83 9.30
N LEU A 28 -13.20 -4.91 9.19
CA LEU A 28 -13.93 -4.64 7.96
C LEU A 28 -13.01 -4.22 6.81
N LEU A 29 -12.04 -3.34 7.06
CA LEU A 29 -11.20 -2.80 6.00
C LEU A 29 -10.18 -3.84 5.53
N GLU A 30 -9.69 -4.69 6.42
CA GLU A 30 -8.82 -5.84 6.06
C GLU A 30 -9.56 -6.87 5.20
N ALA A 31 -10.82 -7.19 5.53
CA ALA A 31 -11.63 -8.09 4.72
C ALA A 31 -11.87 -7.53 3.30
N VAL A 32 -12.12 -6.21 3.19
CA VAL A 32 -12.20 -5.52 1.89
C VAL A 32 -10.86 -5.59 1.16
N ALA A 33 -9.74 -5.33 1.84
CA ALA A 33 -8.40 -5.42 1.26
C ALA A 33 -8.09 -6.83 0.72
N CYS A 34 -8.47 -7.87 1.46
CA CYS A 34 -8.37 -9.26 1.04
C CYS A 34 -9.16 -9.53 -0.26
N CYS A 35 -10.43 -9.13 -0.29
CA CYS A 35 -11.30 -9.22 -1.48
C CYS A 35 -10.66 -8.59 -2.73
N LEU A 36 -10.10 -7.38 -2.58
CA LEU A 36 -9.46 -6.67 -3.68
C LEU A 36 -8.18 -7.36 -4.16
N ARG A 37 -7.32 -7.81 -3.23
CA ARG A 37 -6.05 -8.45 -3.53
C ARG A 37 -6.21 -9.80 -4.21
N LEU A 38 -7.20 -10.59 -3.77
CA LEU A 38 -7.50 -11.89 -4.38
C LEU A 38 -8.35 -11.76 -5.65
N HIS A 39 -8.83 -10.55 -5.98
CA HIS A 39 -9.76 -10.31 -7.07
C HIS A 39 -10.96 -11.27 -7.02
N GLU A 40 -11.49 -11.55 -5.83
CA GLU A 40 -12.61 -12.47 -5.64
C GLU A 40 -13.83 -11.71 -5.13
N SER A 41 -14.99 -11.94 -5.75
CA SER A 41 -16.24 -11.29 -5.32
C SER A 41 -16.69 -11.84 -3.96
N MET A 42 -17.16 -10.97 -3.08
CA MET A 42 -17.54 -11.34 -1.71
C MET A 42 -18.75 -10.54 -1.24
N LEU A 43 -19.68 -11.17 -0.54
CA LEU A 43 -20.74 -10.52 0.22
C LEU A 43 -20.22 -10.19 1.62
N LEU A 44 -20.31 -8.91 1.98
CA LEU A 44 -20.05 -8.40 3.32
C LEU A 44 -21.38 -8.11 4.00
N THR A 45 -21.54 -8.61 5.22
CA THR A 45 -22.64 -8.20 6.11
C THR A 45 -22.08 -7.21 7.11
N ILE A 46 -22.49 -5.95 7.02
CA ILE A 46 -21.92 -4.84 7.80
C ILE A 46 -22.99 -4.28 8.75
N ALA A 47 -22.70 -4.28 10.06
CA ALA A 47 -23.54 -3.64 11.05
C ALA A 47 -23.12 -2.18 11.28
N VAL A 48 -24.04 -1.23 11.13
CA VAL A 48 -23.81 0.22 11.33
C VAL A 48 -25.07 0.85 11.92
N ASP A 49 -24.94 1.63 13.00
CA ASP A 49 -26.06 2.35 13.64
C ASP A 49 -27.31 1.48 13.93
N GLY A 50 -27.10 0.23 14.36
CA GLY A 50 -28.20 -0.72 14.64
C GLY A 50 -28.83 -1.36 13.40
N TRP A 51 -28.38 -1.02 12.19
CA TRP A 51 -28.80 -1.63 10.94
C TRP A 51 -27.77 -2.63 10.42
N VAL A 52 -28.23 -3.63 9.67
CA VAL A 52 -27.37 -4.61 9.00
C VAL A 52 -27.50 -4.47 7.49
N TRP A 53 -26.38 -4.22 6.82
CA TRP A 53 -26.30 -3.92 5.40
C TRP A 53 -25.57 -5.04 4.65
N PRO A 54 -26.23 -5.70 3.69
CA PRO A 54 -25.57 -6.62 2.77
C PRO A 54 -24.93 -5.84 1.62
N ILE A 55 -23.61 -5.90 1.50
CA ILE A 55 -22.85 -5.27 0.43
C ILE A 55 -22.05 -6.32 -0.34
N THR A 56 -22.34 -6.48 -1.62
CA THR A 56 -21.55 -7.38 -2.48
C THR A 56 -20.46 -6.60 -3.20
N LEU A 57 -19.21 -7.04 -3.07
CA LEU A 57 -18.07 -6.47 -3.78
C LEU A 57 -17.77 -7.28 -5.04
N HIS A 58 -17.51 -6.58 -6.14
CA HIS A 58 -17.09 -7.15 -7.42
C HIS A 58 -15.76 -6.50 -7.86
N PRO A 59 -14.62 -6.96 -7.32
CA PRO A 59 -13.33 -6.30 -7.52
C PRO A 59 -12.91 -6.22 -8.99
N GLN A 60 -13.16 -7.27 -9.79
CA GLN A 60 -12.81 -7.27 -11.22
C GLN A 60 -13.61 -6.24 -12.03
N LEU A 61 -14.87 -6.01 -11.65
CA LEU A 61 -15.74 -5.04 -12.31
C LEU A 61 -15.58 -3.63 -11.75
N ARG A 62 -14.85 -3.46 -10.64
CA ARG A 62 -14.75 -2.21 -9.89
C ARG A 62 -16.13 -1.66 -9.52
N LEU A 63 -17.05 -2.57 -9.14
CA LEU A 63 -18.39 -2.26 -8.69
C LEU A 63 -18.65 -2.85 -7.30
N TYR A 64 -19.61 -2.27 -6.59
CA TYR A 64 -20.27 -2.91 -5.47
C TYR A 64 -21.78 -2.86 -5.66
N ARG A 65 -22.50 -3.78 -5.00
CA ARG A 65 -23.94 -3.83 -4.95
C ARG A 65 -24.42 -3.55 -3.53
N ALA A 66 -25.29 -2.56 -3.37
CA ALA A 66 -25.93 -2.21 -2.10
C ALA A 66 -27.30 -1.57 -2.34
N PRO A 67 -28.21 -1.53 -1.36
CA PRO A 67 -29.51 -0.84 -1.52
C PRO A 67 -29.37 0.67 -1.76
N VAL A 68 -28.27 1.28 -1.30
CA VAL A 68 -28.00 2.72 -1.37
C VAL A 68 -26.53 2.94 -1.75
N ASP A 69 -26.25 4.03 -2.47
CA ASP A 69 -24.89 4.46 -2.77
C ASP A 69 -24.22 5.08 -1.53
N TRP A 70 -23.34 4.33 -0.89
CA TRP A 70 -22.61 4.74 0.31
C TRP A 70 -21.63 5.89 0.06
N LEU A 71 -21.25 6.20 -1.19
CA LEU A 71 -20.48 7.41 -1.48
C LEU A 71 -21.34 8.66 -1.35
N ARG A 72 -22.59 8.60 -1.82
CA ARG A 72 -23.49 9.75 -1.85
C ARG A 72 -24.26 9.91 -0.54
N ALA A 73 -24.52 8.82 0.15
CA ALA A 73 -25.23 8.79 1.41
C ALA A 73 -24.55 7.77 2.35
N PRO A 74 -23.33 8.05 2.83
CA PRO A 74 -22.69 7.19 3.82
C PRO A 74 -23.54 7.16 5.10
N PRO A 75 -23.70 5.99 5.74
CA PRO A 75 -24.29 5.91 7.08
C PRO A 75 -23.58 6.84 8.07
N SER A 76 -24.33 7.54 8.91
CA SER A 76 -23.82 8.52 9.87
C SER A 76 -22.75 7.97 10.81
N GLY A 77 -22.91 6.72 11.25
CA GLY A 77 -22.03 6.04 12.19
C GLY A 77 -21.07 5.07 11.55
N LEU A 78 -20.60 5.34 10.32
CA LEU A 78 -19.64 4.45 9.65
C LEU A 78 -18.36 4.21 10.48
N TRP A 79 -18.00 5.14 11.37
CA TRP A 79 -16.88 4.99 12.31
C TRP A 79 -17.08 3.83 13.29
N GLY A 80 -18.32 3.45 13.58
CA GLY A 80 -18.70 2.30 14.41
C GLY A 80 -19.12 1.08 13.58
N ALA A 81 -18.85 1.07 12.27
CA ALA A 81 -19.18 -0.04 11.41
C ALA A 81 -18.45 -1.32 11.83
N ARG A 82 -19.16 -2.44 11.88
CA ARG A 82 -18.60 -3.75 12.24
C ARG A 82 -18.89 -4.76 11.15
N LEU A 83 -17.87 -5.52 10.78
CA LEU A 83 -18.07 -6.69 9.94
C LEU A 83 -18.73 -7.79 10.77
N VAL A 84 -19.85 -8.31 10.26
CA VAL A 84 -20.61 -9.40 10.89
C VAL A 84 -20.27 -10.73 10.24
N ALA A 85 -20.22 -10.76 8.91
CA ALA A 85 -19.95 -11.97 8.15
C ALA A 85 -19.35 -11.66 6.77
N CYS A 86 -18.59 -12.63 6.26
CA CYS A 86 -18.09 -12.69 4.90
C CYS A 86 -18.63 -13.96 4.24
N GLU A 87 -19.31 -13.79 3.12
CA GLU A 87 -20.01 -14.87 2.44
C GLU A 87 -19.73 -14.84 0.93
N PRO A 88 -19.89 -15.98 0.24
CA PRO A 88 -19.90 -15.99 -1.21
C PRO A 88 -21.05 -15.12 -1.75
N PRO A 89 -20.87 -14.43 -2.88
CA PRO A 89 -21.91 -13.58 -3.43
C PRO A 89 -23.13 -14.42 -3.83
N PRO A 90 -24.35 -14.02 -3.44
CA PRO A 90 -25.57 -14.80 -3.69
C PRO A 90 -26.00 -14.75 -5.16
N PHE A 91 -25.44 -13.81 -5.93
CA PHE A 91 -25.69 -13.62 -7.34
C PHE A 91 -24.36 -13.46 -8.08
N PRO A 92 -24.26 -13.96 -9.33
CA PRO A 92 -23.07 -13.70 -10.14
C PRO A 92 -22.90 -12.20 -10.38
N PRO A 93 -21.65 -11.74 -10.63
CA PRO A 93 -21.40 -10.35 -10.98
C PRO A 93 -22.21 -9.95 -12.22
N PRO A 94 -22.66 -8.69 -12.32
CA PRO A 94 -23.43 -8.23 -13.46
C PRO A 94 -22.65 -8.41 -14.76
N LEU A 95 -23.28 -8.97 -15.78
CA LEU A 95 -22.74 -8.98 -17.13
C LEU A 95 -22.83 -7.56 -17.67
N LEU A 96 -21.71 -6.84 -17.68
CA LEU A 96 -21.62 -5.56 -18.38
C LEU A 96 -21.61 -5.85 -19.88
N ALA A 97 -22.78 -5.73 -20.52
CA ALA A 97 -22.89 -5.88 -21.96
C ALA A 97 -21.92 -4.91 -22.64
N THR A 98 -21.08 -5.44 -23.53
CA THR A 98 -20.01 -4.74 -24.27
C THR A 98 -20.48 -3.62 -25.20
N GLN A 99 -21.74 -3.17 -25.13
CA GLN A 99 -22.30 -2.17 -26.02
C GLN A 99 -23.09 -1.07 -25.31
N ARG A 100 -22.51 0.15 -25.36
CA ARG A 100 -23.17 1.47 -25.49
C ARG A 100 -24.22 1.93 -24.48
N ARG A 101 -24.63 1.15 -23.47
CA ARG A 101 -25.47 1.65 -22.37
C ARG A 101 -24.64 1.89 -21.12
N ARG A 102 -24.34 3.17 -20.86
CA ARG A 102 -23.62 3.73 -19.70
C ARG A 102 -24.34 3.57 -18.35
N THR A 103 -25.50 2.93 -18.30
CA THR A 103 -26.33 2.82 -17.10
C THR A 103 -26.00 1.54 -16.35
N LEU A 104 -25.44 1.67 -15.14
CA LEU A 104 -25.22 0.56 -14.23
C LEU A 104 -26.55 -0.12 -13.88
N PRO A 105 -26.55 -1.45 -13.62
CA PRO A 105 -27.75 -2.12 -13.13
C PRO A 105 -28.21 -1.51 -11.80
N PRO A 106 -29.51 -1.61 -11.45
CA PRO A 106 -30.02 -1.10 -10.18
C PRO A 106 -29.18 -1.59 -8.99
N CYS A 107 -29.01 -0.72 -7.99
CA CYS A 107 -28.24 -1.04 -6.77
C CYS A 107 -26.74 -1.30 -7.01
N HIS A 108 -26.19 -1.04 -8.21
CA HIS A 108 -24.76 -1.15 -8.47
C HIS A 108 -24.13 0.23 -8.59
N TYR A 109 -22.98 0.39 -7.93
CA TYR A 109 -22.28 1.65 -7.83
C TYR A 109 -20.78 1.45 -8.00
N PRO A 110 -20.03 2.48 -8.43
CA PRO A 110 -18.56 2.42 -8.53
C PRO A 110 -17.92 2.06 -7.18
N LEU A 111 -17.05 1.04 -7.18
CA LEU A 111 -16.39 0.53 -5.98
C LEU A 111 -15.56 1.60 -5.27
N ALA A 112 -14.92 2.49 -6.03
CA ALA A 112 -14.06 3.53 -5.51
C ALA A 112 -14.71 4.35 -4.39
N GLY A 113 -15.99 4.71 -4.57
CA GLY A 113 -16.73 5.49 -3.60
C GLY A 113 -16.88 4.80 -2.24
N LEU A 114 -17.16 3.50 -2.25
CA LEU A 114 -17.24 2.69 -1.03
C LEU A 114 -15.86 2.57 -0.37
N LEU A 115 -14.81 2.30 -1.14
CA LEU A 115 -13.44 2.15 -0.61
C LEU A 115 -12.99 3.40 0.14
N TRP A 116 -13.20 4.58 -0.44
CA TRP A 116 -12.87 5.84 0.21
C TRP A 116 -13.77 6.16 1.40
N SER A 117 -15.06 5.83 1.33
CA SER A 117 -15.97 6.02 2.47
C SER A 117 -15.49 5.19 3.67
N LEU A 118 -15.18 3.91 3.45
CA LEU A 118 -14.67 3.02 4.49
C LEU A 118 -13.27 3.43 4.99
N ALA A 119 -12.36 3.81 4.09
CA ALA A 119 -11.02 4.23 4.48
C ALA A 119 -11.01 5.53 5.29
N LEU A 120 -11.84 6.52 4.93
CA LEU A 120 -11.82 7.83 5.58
C LEU A 120 -12.74 7.93 6.79
N LEU A 121 -13.88 7.25 6.77
CA LEU A 121 -14.92 7.39 7.80
C LEU A 121 -15.14 6.10 8.61
N GLY A 122 -14.54 4.99 8.20
CA GLY A 122 -14.70 3.69 8.85
C GLY A 122 -13.96 3.55 10.19
N PRO A 123 -14.03 2.35 10.80
CA PRO A 123 -13.55 2.09 12.16
C PRO A 123 -12.03 2.01 12.28
N ARG A 124 -11.32 1.71 11.19
CA ARG A 124 -9.86 1.48 11.25
C ARG A 124 -9.10 2.80 11.36
N ASN A 125 -8.25 2.88 12.39
CA ASN A 125 -7.40 4.05 12.64
C ASN A 125 -5.92 3.82 12.27
N GLY A 126 -5.50 2.58 12.02
CA GLY A 126 -4.13 2.21 11.66
C GLY A 126 -3.97 1.81 10.19
N LEU A 127 -2.72 1.67 9.75
CA LEU A 127 -2.38 1.16 8.42
C LEU A 127 -2.86 -0.27 8.26
N LEU A 128 -3.40 -0.65 7.10
CA LEU A 128 -3.66 -2.05 6.72
C LEU A 128 -2.41 -2.90 6.93
N ARG A 129 -2.57 -4.18 7.29
CA ARG A 129 -1.44 -5.10 7.54
C ARG A 129 -0.47 -5.16 6.36
N ALA A 130 -0.99 -5.13 5.14
CA ALA A 130 -0.18 -5.10 3.92
C ALA A 130 0.71 -3.86 3.76
N LEU A 131 0.46 -2.80 4.54
CA LEU A 131 1.23 -1.56 4.53
C LEU A 131 2.19 -1.45 5.72
N ALA A 132 2.10 -2.34 6.71
CA ALA A 132 2.84 -2.24 7.95
C ALA A 132 4.36 -2.35 7.75
N GLU A 133 4.79 -3.09 6.72
CA GLU A 133 6.21 -3.29 6.37
C GLU A 133 6.73 -2.24 5.38
N GLY A 134 5.88 -1.34 4.89
CA GLY A 134 6.28 -0.32 3.93
C GLY A 134 7.13 0.76 4.59
N GLU A 135 8.35 0.98 4.09
CA GLU A 135 9.22 2.03 4.63
C GLU A 135 8.87 3.42 4.08
N ARG A 136 8.54 3.50 2.79
CA ARG A 136 8.12 4.74 2.12
C ARG A 136 6.93 4.49 1.23
N TYR A 137 6.07 5.49 1.11
CA TYR A 137 4.83 5.41 0.37
C TYR A 137 4.80 6.47 -0.72
N ARG A 138 4.41 6.06 -1.92
CA ARG A 138 4.22 6.93 -3.08
C ARG A 138 2.84 6.72 -3.70
N ALA A 139 2.18 7.81 -4.08
CA ALA A 139 0.94 7.74 -4.83
C ALA A 139 1.23 7.66 -6.34
N ILE A 140 0.41 6.93 -7.07
CA ILE A 140 0.43 6.89 -8.54
C ILE A 140 -0.84 7.55 -9.09
N ASP A 141 -0.65 8.42 -10.08
CA ASP A 141 -1.75 8.85 -10.96
C ASP A 141 -1.93 7.85 -12.10
N ARG A 142 -3.13 7.28 -12.21
CA ARG A 142 -3.50 6.29 -13.23
C ARG A 142 -4.13 6.92 -14.48
N GLY A 143 -4.37 8.23 -14.48
CA GLY A 143 -4.91 8.96 -15.64
C GLY A 143 -6.31 8.52 -16.09
N ASP A 144 -7.00 7.72 -15.28
CA ASP A 144 -8.33 7.19 -15.53
C ASP A 144 -9.42 8.06 -14.85
N ASP A 145 -10.61 8.07 -15.45
CA ASP A 145 -11.83 8.75 -14.95
C ASP A 145 -12.33 8.18 -13.60
N SER A 146 -11.62 7.23 -12.98
CA SER A 146 -11.86 6.91 -11.57
C SER A 146 -11.42 8.11 -10.75
N VAL A 147 -12.37 9.03 -10.57
CA VAL A 147 -12.22 10.27 -9.81
C VAL A 147 -11.56 9.88 -8.49
N LEU A 148 -10.24 10.13 -8.37
CA LEU A 148 -9.63 10.34 -7.08
C LEU A 148 -10.60 11.28 -6.39
N PRO A 149 -11.23 10.87 -5.27
CA PRO A 149 -12.09 11.80 -4.57
C PRO A 149 -11.27 13.07 -4.43
N ARG A 150 -11.85 14.22 -4.80
CA ARG A 150 -11.17 15.49 -4.60
C ARG A 150 -11.06 15.65 -3.09
N LEU A 151 -9.99 15.09 -2.54
CA LEU A 151 -9.76 15.02 -1.10
C LEU A 151 -9.63 16.47 -0.64
N PRO A 152 -10.54 16.95 0.21
CA PRO A 152 -10.52 18.34 0.59
C PRO A 152 -9.36 18.63 1.56
N GLY A 153 -8.89 19.87 1.55
CA GLY A 153 -7.95 20.40 2.54
C GLY A 153 -6.63 19.62 2.64
N ALA A 154 -6.26 19.26 3.87
CA ALA A 154 -4.97 18.64 4.19
C ALA A 154 -4.74 17.31 3.47
N LEU A 155 -5.79 16.50 3.28
CA LEU A 155 -5.69 15.21 2.58
C LEU A 155 -5.36 15.40 1.09
N GLY A 156 -5.94 16.41 0.44
CA GLY A 156 -5.62 16.75 -0.95
C GLY A 156 -4.19 17.26 -1.10
N SER A 157 -3.72 18.10 -0.18
CA SER A 157 -2.33 18.57 -0.17
C SER A 157 -1.34 17.43 0.05
N ALA A 158 -1.65 16.51 0.97
CA ALA A 158 -0.84 15.32 1.22
C ALA A 158 -0.77 14.40 -0.01
N LEU A 159 -1.91 14.15 -0.68
CA LEU A 159 -1.94 13.39 -1.92
C LEU A 159 -1.07 14.03 -3.01
N ALA A 160 -1.18 15.36 -3.20
CA ALA A 160 -0.33 16.08 -4.16
C ALA A 160 1.16 15.88 -3.88
N ARG A 161 1.58 15.90 -2.61
CA ARG A 161 2.97 15.61 -2.21
C ARG A 161 3.38 14.18 -2.52
N LEU A 162 2.52 13.19 -2.21
CA LEU A 162 2.78 11.78 -2.46
C LEU A 162 2.86 11.41 -3.95
N LEU A 163 2.20 12.18 -4.82
CA LEU A 163 2.33 12.04 -6.28
C LEU A 163 3.70 12.50 -6.78
N VAL A 164 4.28 13.51 -6.12
CA VAL A 164 5.59 14.07 -6.48
C VAL A 164 6.73 13.20 -5.97
N ALA A 165 6.70 12.79 -4.70
CA ALA A 165 7.80 12.04 -4.09
C ALA A 165 7.32 11.03 -3.02
N PRO A 166 8.02 9.89 -2.88
CA PRO A 166 7.77 8.93 -1.80
C PRO A 166 8.09 9.55 -0.44
N ALA A 167 7.32 9.21 0.61
CA ALA A 167 7.56 9.67 1.98
C ALA A 167 7.33 8.55 3.01
N ALA A 168 8.11 8.56 4.10
CA ALA A 168 7.93 7.65 5.22
C ALA A 168 6.67 8.01 6.05
N PHE A 169 6.08 7.03 6.73
CA PHE A 169 4.84 7.23 7.50
C PHE A 169 4.96 8.36 8.52
N GLU A 170 6.05 8.39 9.29
CA GLU A 170 6.33 9.38 10.32
C GLU A 170 6.45 10.78 9.73
N THR A 171 6.95 10.88 8.50
CA THR A 171 7.04 12.15 7.78
C THR A 171 5.67 12.64 7.35
N ILE A 172 4.83 11.74 6.83
CA ILE A 172 3.45 12.04 6.42
C ILE A 172 2.62 12.51 7.62
N CYS A 173 2.78 11.87 8.78
CA CYS A 173 2.10 12.24 10.03
C CYS A 173 2.41 13.68 10.49
N ARG A 174 3.56 14.24 10.09
CA ARG A 174 4.00 15.59 10.45
C ARG A 174 3.57 16.66 9.45
N TRP A 175 2.89 16.28 8.36
CA TRP A 175 2.41 17.27 7.39
C TRP A 175 1.27 18.11 7.96
N PRO A 176 1.12 19.37 7.52
CA PRO A 176 0.09 20.27 8.02
C PRO A 176 -1.31 19.66 7.91
N GLY A 177 -2.02 19.58 9.03
CA GLY A 177 -3.39 19.06 9.11
C GLY A 177 -3.53 17.54 9.06
N LEU A 178 -2.42 16.81 9.07
CA LEU A 178 -2.41 15.35 9.26
C LEU A 178 -2.01 14.98 10.69
N ASP A 179 -2.35 13.75 11.05
CA ASP A 179 -1.92 13.01 12.22
C ASP A 179 -1.78 11.53 11.81
N ALA A 180 -1.41 10.65 12.74
CA ALA A 180 -1.25 9.22 12.44
C ALA A 180 -2.52 8.58 11.87
N VAL A 181 -3.69 8.96 12.39
CA VAL A 181 -4.98 8.39 11.96
C VAL A 181 -5.32 8.87 10.54
N ARG A 182 -5.24 10.18 10.28
CA ARG A 182 -5.51 10.77 8.96
C ARG A 182 -4.52 10.28 7.92
N ALA A 183 -3.24 10.13 8.27
CA ALA A 183 -2.21 9.58 7.41
C ALA A 183 -2.52 8.11 7.06
N ALA A 184 -2.83 7.29 8.07
CA ALA A 184 -3.19 5.89 7.84
C ALA A 184 -4.43 5.74 6.96
N ARG A 185 -5.48 6.53 7.23
CA ARG A 185 -6.72 6.54 6.42
C ARG A 185 -6.47 6.94 4.97
N LEU A 186 -5.62 7.94 4.74
CA LEU A 186 -5.20 8.34 3.40
C LEU A 186 -4.48 7.19 2.67
N LEU A 187 -3.49 6.59 3.31
CA LEU A 187 -2.67 5.52 2.72
C LEU A 187 -3.50 4.26 2.47
N ASN A 188 -4.40 3.89 3.39
CA ASN A 188 -5.34 2.79 3.21
C ASN A 188 -6.25 3.04 2.00
N GLY A 189 -6.82 4.25 1.86
CA GLY A 189 -7.65 4.59 0.70
C GLY A 189 -6.88 4.47 -0.62
N LEU A 190 -5.65 4.98 -0.67
CA LEU A 190 -4.78 4.86 -1.84
C LEU A 190 -4.41 3.41 -2.15
N TYR A 191 -4.14 2.59 -1.13
CA TYR A 191 -3.84 1.17 -1.29
C TYR A 191 -5.02 0.39 -1.85
N LEU A 192 -6.23 0.58 -1.30
CA LEU A 192 -7.45 -0.08 -1.77
C LEU A 192 -7.80 0.32 -3.21
N GLU A 193 -7.48 1.54 -3.62
CA GLU A 193 -7.61 1.99 -5.02
C GLU A 193 -6.55 1.42 -5.96
N GLY A 194 -5.51 0.75 -5.43
CA GLY A 194 -4.34 0.33 -6.20
C GLY A 194 -3.51 1.52 -6.70
N ARG A 195 -3.58 2.66 -6.01
CA ARG A 195 -2.86 3.91 -6.33
C ARG A 195 -1.68 4.17 -5.39
N LEU A 196 -1.28 3.17 -4.60
CA LEU A 196 -0.16 3.26 -3.68
C LEU A 196 0.94 2.27 -4.06
N VAL A 197 2.18 2.73 -4.03
CA VAL A 197 3.38 1.88 -4.07
C VAL A 197 4.15 2.07 -2.78
N THR A 198 4.64 0.96 -2.26
CA THR A 198 5.63 0.94 -1.18
C THR A 198 7.02 0.83 -1.78
N GLU A 199 7.92 1.69 -1.36
CA GLU A 199 9.33 1.66 -1.73
C GLU A 199 10.14 1.24 -0.49
N ALA A 200 11.12 0.37 -0.70
CA ALA A 200 12.15 0.14 0.31
C ALA A 200 12.86 1.47 0.58
N GLY A 201 13.21 1.73 1.83
CA GLY A 201 14.06 2.86 2.16
C GLY A 201 15.45 2.69 1.55
N PRO A 202 16.31 3.70 1.69
CA PRO A 202 17.68 3.57 1.22
C PRO A 202 18.27 2.30 1.85
N LEU A 203 18.67 1.34 0.99
CA LEU A 203 19.61 0.30 1.39
C LEU A 203 20.76 1.04 2.08
N ASP A 204 21.10 0.63 3.29
CA ASP A 204 22.23 1.19 4.03
C ASP A 204 23.53 0.89 3.27
N ARG A 205 23.81 1.62 2.18
CA ARG A 205 25.03 1.52 1.39
C ARG A 205 26.26 1.95 2.20
N SER A 206 26.06 2.52 3.39
CA SER A 206 27.10 2.81 4.37
C SER A 206 27.88 1.56 4.78
N ALA A 207 27.25 0.39 4.75
CA ALA A 207 27.92 -0.88 5.08
C ALA A 207 28.86 -1.35 3.96
N GLU A 208 28.58 -1.02 2.69
CA GLU A 208 29.45 -1.39 1.57
C GLU A 208 30.55 -0.34 1.33
N GLU A 209 30.27 0.97 1.42
CA GLU A 209 31.32 2.00 1.25
C GLU A 209 32.34 2.03 2.40
N SER A 210 31.97 1.57 3.60
CA SER A 210 32.90 1.41 4.73
C SER A 210 33.84 0.21 4.56
N ALA A 211 33.44 -0.81 3.80
CA ALA A 211 34.26 -2.01 3.59
C ALA A 211 35.38 -1.79 2.56
N TRP A 212 35.25 -0.79 1.67
CA TRP A 212 36.23 -0.50 0.62
C TRP A 212 37.08 0.76 0.88
N SER A 213 36.82 1.51 1.96
CA SER A 213 37.55 2.76 2.25
C SER A 213 38.84 2.60 3.06
N ASP A 214 39.17 1.40 3.55
CA ASP A 214 40.34 1.15 4.42
C ASP A 214 41.54 0.49 3.72
N THR A 215 41.85 0.88 2.48
CA THR A 215 43.22 0.67 1.96
C THR A 215 43.64 1.73 0.94
N GLN A 216 43.98 2.94 1.41
CA GLN A 216 45.02 3.71 0.73
C GLN A 216 46.38 3.42 1.41
N PRO A 217 47.40 2.91 0.68
CA PRO A 217 48.74 2.82 1.23
C PRO A 217 49.24 4.24 1.48
N SER A 218 49.59 4.52 2.73
CA SER A 218 50.16 5.80 3.15
C SER A 218 51.38 6.12 2.30
N ARG A 219 51.30 7.22 1.52
CA ARG A 219 52.49 7.87 0.95
C ARG A 219 53.32 8.43 2.10
N TRP A 220 54.43 7.78 2.41
CA TRP A 220 55.47 8.35 3.29
C TRP A 220 56.27 9.40 2.52
N PRO A 221 56.52 10.62 3.06
CA PRO A 221 57.39 11.57 2.39
C PRO A 221 58.87 11.31 2.70
N ALA A 222 59.64 11.29 1.61
CA ALA A 222 61.04 11.66 1.41
C ALA A 222 62.15 11.20 2.37
N HIS A 223 63.16 10.54 1.80
CA HIS A 223 64.55 10.89 2.05
C HIS A 223 65.32 10.88 0.72
N GLU A 224 65.65 12.07 0.21
CA GLU A 224 66.82 12.24 -0.65
C GLU A 224 68.05 11.84 0.17
N THR A 225 68.82 10.87 -0.31
CA THR A 225 70.18 10.68 0.18
C THR A 225 71.10 10.34 -0.97
N LEU A 226 72.26 10.97 -0.88
CA LEU A 226 73.30 11.15 -1.88
C LEU A 226 73.80 9.86 -2.55
N ALA A 227 74.31 10.11 -3.75
CA ALA A 227 75.12 9.25 -4.60
C ALA A 227 76.15 8.37 -3.86
N THR A 228 76.33 7.15 -4.39
CA THR A 228 77.60 6.44 -4.35
C THR A 228 77.77 5.56 -5.60
N PRO A 229 79.01 5.40 -6.10
CA PRO A 229 79.29 4.87 -7.43
C PRO A 229 79.36 3.33 -7.43
N ARG A 230 78.89 2.71 -8.51
CA ARG A 230 79.18 1.29 -8.83
C ARG A 230 80.26 1.23 -9.89
N GLY A 231 81.36 0.53 -9.60
CA GLY A 231 82.30 0.15 -10.65
C GLY A 231 83.69 -0.28 -10.21
N GLN A 232 83.83 -1.20 -9.24
CA GLN A 232 85.06 -2.00 -9.15
C GLN A 232 84.85 -3.34 -9.89
N ARG A 233 85.55 -3.50 -11.01
CA ARG A 233 86.01 -4.79 -11.52
C ARG A 233 87.51 -4.71 -11.81
N LEU A 234 88.26 -5.15 -10.81
CA LEU A 234 89.40 -6.08 -10.85
C LEU A 234 90.15 -6.34 -12.19
N ARG A 235 91.48 -6.21 -12.07
CA ARG A 235 92.62 -6.93 -12.73
C ARG A 235 93.36 -6.15 -13.82
N HIS A 236 94.60 -5.74 -13.52
CA HIS A 236 95.81 -6.49 -13.92
C HIS A 236 97.07 -5.84 -13.30
N TRP A 237 97.87 -6.66 -12.60
CA TRP A 237 99.28 -6.41 -12.29
C TRP A 237 100.10 -7.45 -13.05
N LEU A 238 101.06 -7.00 -13.86
CA LEU A 238 102.30 -7.67 -14.31
C LEU A 238 103.23 -6.50 -14.71
N SER A 239 104.18 -6.07 -13.86
CA SER A 239 105.51 -6.63 -13.62
C SER A 239 106.55 -6.20 -14.68
N HIS A 240 107.57 -5.49 -14.16
CA HIS A 240 108.95 -5.28 -14.65
C HIS A 240 109.21 -4.53 -15.95
#